data_AF-A0A0R2WRS0-F1
#
_entry.id   AF-A0A0R2WRS0-F1
#
_cell.length_a   1.000
_cell.length_b   1.000
_cell.length_c   1.000
_cell.angle_alpha   90.00
_cell.angle_beta   90.00
_cell.angle_gamma   90.00
#
_symmetry.space_group_name_H-M   'P 1'
#
loop_
_entity.id
_entity.type
_entity.pdbx_description
1 polymer ?
#
loop_
_entity_poly.entity_id
_entity_poly.type
_entity_poly.pdbx_seq_one_letter_code
_entity_poly.pdbx_strand_id
1 'polypeptide(L)'
;MKLPTKHTLSLFGMKINMGDVKAYNDEANILATKVLKAINHQAYQKTKFIEWGFRQKRFFKWDKKQHIVDVSWDSIRVNLQPNNMEKSTIFIHENLQKNPDKTIVEKAEAIFNNDSFWLVAPHKLYDDGVIRTIQKIENKDALHVKYTTGGSTPGDSYTWILDENYVPKSFKMYVPSMNMVDLEATWEDWITTESGALLPKNHIVAGKTIL
;
A
#
# COMPACT_ATOMS: atom_id res chain seq x y z
N MET A 1 -16.52 -1.53 3.09
CA MET A 1 -17.87 -1.45 2.49
C MET A 1 -18.89 -1.64 3.61
N LYS A 2 -19.69 -0.63 3.96
CA LYS A 2 -20.79 -0.82 4.93
C LYS A 2 -21.97 -1.42 4.15
N LEU A 3 -22.33 -2.67 4.46
CA LEU A 3 -23.51 -3.29 3.88
C LEU A 3 -24.76 -2.61 4.46
N PRO A 4 -25.73 -2.22 3.63
CA PRO A 4 -26.99 -1.67 4.14
C PRO A 4 -27.71 -2.71 4.99
N THR A 5 -28.00 -2.37 6.24
CA THR A 5 -28.77 -3.24 7.16
C THR A 5 -30.28 -3.07 6.98
N LYS A 6 -30.71 -2.11 6.16
CA LYS A 6 -32.11 -1.78 5.89
C LYS A 6 -32.26 -1.35 4.43
N HIS A 7 -33.29 -1.88 3.78
CA HIS A 7 -33.76 -1.41 2.47
C HIS A 7 -35.21 -0.90 2.58
N THR A 8 -35.50 0.22 1.93
CA THR A 8 -36.85 0.81 1.88
C THR A 8 -37.39 0.70 0.45
N LEU A 9 -38.51 0.02 0.26
CA LEU A 9 -39.23 0.03 -1.02
C LEU A 9 -40.21 1.21 -1.02
N SER A 10 -39.99 2.16 -1.93
CA SER A 10 -40.69 3.46 -2.00
C SER A 10 -42.20 3.35 -2.28
N LEU A 11 -42.69 2.21 -2.77
CA LEU A 11 -44.11 2.01 -3.11
C LEU A 11 -44.99 1.55 -1.94
N PHE A 12 -44.42 1.07 -0.83
CA PHE A 12 -45.20 0.50 0.27
C PHE A 12 -44.78 0.94 1.69
N GLY A 13 -43.79 1.83 1.82
CA GLY A 13 -43.29 2.28 3.14
C GLY A 13 -42.69 1.14 4.00
N MET A 14 -42.56 -0.06 3.46
CA MET A 14 -42.02 -1.22 4.15
C MET A 14 -40.50 -1.11 4.26
N LYS A 15 -40.02 -1.25 5.51
CA LYS A 15 -38.59 -1.42 5.81
C LYS A 15 -38.32 -2.91 5.99
N ILE A 16 -37.49 -3.47 5.14
CA ILE A 16 -37.06 -4.86 5.27
C ILE A 16 -35.81 -4.87 6.16
N ASN A 17 -35.88 -5.61 7.28
CA ASN A 17 -34.73 -5.89 8.13
C ASN A 17 -33.89 -6.99 7.46
N MET A 18 -32.63 -6.69 7.15
CA MET A 18 -31.75 -7.64 6.46
C MET A 18 -30.99 -8.58 7.41
N GLY A 19 -31.18 -8.44 8.73
CA GLY A 19 -30.46 -9.22 9.74
C GLY A 19 -28.95 -8.97 9.73
N ASP A 20 -28.18 -9.96 10.16
CA ASP A 20 -26.72 -9.92 10.16
C ASP A 20 -26.17 -10.22 8.76
N VAL A 21 -26.10 -9.20 7.91
CA VAL A 21 -25.54 -9.33 6.56
C VAL A 21 -24.03 -9.47 6.63
N LYS A 22 -23.50 -10.57 6.07
CA LYS A 22 -22.07 -10.84 5.97
C LYS A 22 -21.69 -11.04 4.50
N ALA A 23 -20.53 -10.54 4.11
CA ALA A 23 -19.92 -10.82 2.82
C ALA A 23 -18.49 -11.31 3.06
N TYR A 24 -18.14 -12.45 2.46
CA TYR A 24 -16.84 -13.09 2.63
C TYR A 24 -16.26 -13.44 1.27
N ASN A 25 -14.96 -13.19 1.11
CA ASN A 25 -14.19 -13.57 -0.07
C ASN A 25 -13.20 -14.67 0.35
N ASP A 26 -13.72 -15.85 0.72
CA ASP A 26 -12.93 -16.89 1.40
C ASP A 26 -11.73 -17.36 0.58
N GLU A 27 -11.92 -17.59 -0.71
CA GLU A 27 -10.83 -17.97 -1.63
C GLU A 27 -9.75 -16.88 -1.72
N ALA A 28 -10.15 -15.61 -1.81
CA ALA A 28 -9.22 -14.48 -1.84
C ALA A 28 -8.49 -14.31 -0.50
N ASN A 29 -9.17 -14.57 0.62
CA ASN A 29 -8.57 -14.54 1.96
C ASN A 29 -7.56 -15.70 2.14
N ILE A 30 -7.88 -16.90 1.64
CA ILE A 30 -6.95 -18.04 1.64
C ILE A 30 -5.71 -17.69 0.81
N LEU A 31 -5.88 -17.14 -0.39
CA LEU A 31 -4.77 -16.74 -1.24
C LEU A 31 -3.93 -15.61 -0.61
N ALA A 32 -4.56 -14.57 -0.08
CA ALA A 32 -3.89 -13.49 0.62
C ALA A 32 -3.10 -13.98 1.85
N THR A 33 -3.65 -14.94 2.60
CA THR A 33 -2.96 -15.55 3.75
C THR A 33 -1.72 -16.32 3.29
N LYS A 34 -1.79 -17.04 2.16
CA LYS A 34 -0.63 -17.71 1.56
C LYS A 34 0.45 -16.71 1.17
N VAL A 35 0.08 -15.60 0.52
CA VAL A 35 1.02 -14.50 0.19
C VAL A 35 1.70 -13.99 1.46
N LEU A 36 0.95 -13.61 2.48
CA LEU A 36 1.51 -13.09 3.74
C LEU A 36 2.42 -14.07 4.46
N LYS A 37 2.11 -15.37 4.39
CA LYS A 37 2.99 -16.42 4.90
C LYS A 37 4.27 -16.51 4.09
N ALA A 38 4.18 -16.49 2.76
CA ALA A 38 5.32 -16.59 1.84
C ALA A 38 6.31 -15.43 2.06
N ILE A 39 5.82 -14.21 2.26
CA ILE A 39 6.66 -13.02 2.49
C ILE A 39 7.03 -12.79 3.97
N ASN A 40 6.71 -13.73 4.86
CA ASN A 40 6.93 -13.64 6.31
C ASN A 40 6.39 -12.35 6.94
N HIS A 41 5.08 -12.09 6.77
CA HIS A 41 4.43 -10.90 7.30
C HIS A 41 4.52 -10.78 8.83
N GLN A 42 4.63 -11.88 9.58
CA GLN A 42 4.81 -11.83 11.03
C GLN A 42 6.14 -11.15 11.42
N ALA A 43 7.22 -11.43 10.69
CA ALA A 43 8.48 -10.70 10.85
C ALA A 43 8.32 -9.22 10.50
N TYR A 44 7.61 -8.92 9.41
CA TYR A 44 7.31 -7.53 9.04
C TYR A 44 6.56 -6.79 10.16
N GLN A 45 5.54 -7.40 10.77
CA GLN A 45 4.79 -6.80 11.89
C GLN A 45 5.67 -6.49 13.10
N LYS A 46 6.69 -7.32 13.37
CA LYS A 46 7.66 -7.11 14.46
C LYS A 46 8.76 -6.12 14.10
N THR A 47 8.95 -5.80 12.82
CA THR A 47 9.96 -4.86 12.34
C THR A 47 9.63 -3.46 12.84
N LYS A 48 10.54 -2.87 13.62
CA LYS A 48 10.38 -1.51 14.15
C LYS A 48 10.82 -0.43 13.16
N PHE A 49 11.95 -0.65 12.47
CA PHE A 49 12.52 0.33 11.55
C PHE A 49 12.65 -0.25 10.15
N ILE A 50 12.28 0.54 9.14
CA ILE A 50 12.55 0.23 7.73
C ILE A 50 13.26 1.44 7.13
N GLU A 51 14.37 1.18 6.44
CA GLU A 51 15.14 2.21 5.73
C GLU A 51 15.34 1.77 4.28
N TRP A 52 15.10 2.69 3.35
CA TRP A 52 15.29 2.44 1.92
C TRP A 52 15.51 3.73 1.13
N GLY A 53 16.03 3.58 -0.08
CA GLY A 53 16.10 4.64 -1.08
C GLY A 53 15.14 4.36 -2.23
N PHE A 54 14.74 5.41 -2.94
CA PHE A 54 13.91 5.32 -4.13
C PHE A 54 14.57 6.13 -5.25
N ARG A 55 14.93 5.45 -6.35
CA ARG A 55 15.59 6.06 -7.53
C ARG A 55 16.87 6.85 -7.21
N GLN A 56 17.55 6.51 -6.11
CA GLN A 56 18.75 7.22 -5.61
C GLN A 56 18.54 8.73 -5.37
N LYS A 57 17.29 9.18 -5.26
CA LYS A 57 16.93 10.60 -5.10
C LYS A 57 16.12 10.88 -3.84
N ARG A 58 15.38 9.88 -3.38
CA ARG A 58 14.51 9.97 -2.21
C ARG A 58 14.93 8.91 -1.21
N PHE A 59 14.98 9.25 0.06
CA PHE A 59 15.47 8.36 1.13
C PHE A 59 14.51 8.41 2.31
N PHE A 60 14.34 7.25 2.94
CA PHE A 60 13.32 7.05 3.96
C PHE A 60 13.90 6.34 5.16
N LYS A 61 13.57 6.83 6.37
CA LYS A 61 13.72 6.07 7.62
C LYS A 61 12.38 6.07 8.34
N TRP A 62 11.79 4.90 8.48
CA TRP A 62 10.44 4.75 9.03
C TRP A 62 10.48 4.03 10.38
N ASP A 63 10.14 4.74 11.47
CA ASP A 63 9.75 4.10 12.73
C ASP A 63 8.29 3.66 12.61
N LYS A 64 8.07 2.36 12.37
CA LYS A 64 6.74 1.77 12.23
C LYS A 64 5.92 1.82 13.51
N LYS A 65 6.58 1.75 14.68
CA LYS A 65 5.90 1.72 15.98
C LYS A 65 5.30 3.08 16.30
N GLN A 66 6.05 4.15 16.07
CA GLN A 66 5.57 5.52 16.28
C GLN A 66 4.85 6.09 15.06
N HIS A 67 4.98 5.43 13.91
CA HIS A 67 4.53 5.91 12.61
C HIS A 67 5.11 7.30 12.29
N ILE A 68 6.43 7.42 12.41
CA ILE A 68 7.19 8.64 12.11
C ILE A 68 8.17 8.29 10.97
N VAL A 69 8.25 9.15 9.96
CA VAL A 69 9.04 8.91 8.76
C VAL A 69 9.95 10.09 8.52
N ASP A 70 11.27 9.87 8.46
CA ASP A 70 12.16 10.84 7.84
C ASP A 70 12.10 10.64 6.33
N VAL A 71 11.54 11.61 5.61
CA VAL A 71 11.46 11.65 4.15
C VAL A 71 12.45 12.69 3.65
N SER A 72 13.45 12.27 2.87
CA SER A 72 14.51 13.16 2.39
C SER A 72 14.60 13.17 0.87
N TRP A 73 14.79 14.35 0.28
CA TRP A 73 15.07 14.56 -1.14
C TRP A 73 15.82 15.87 -1.35
N ASP A 74 16.73 15.93 -2.32
CA ASP A 74 17.62 17.08 -2.54
C ASP A 74 18.30 17.52 -1.22
N SER A 75 18.08 18.77 -0.78
CA SER A 75 18.56 19.32 0.50
C SER A 75 17.48 19.35 1.60
N ILE A 76 16.32 18.73 1.37
CA ILE A 76 15.15 18.78 2.25
C ILE A 76 15.02 17.46 2.98
N ARG A 77 14.81 17.52 4.29
CA ARG A 77 14.36 16.39 5.12
C ARG A 77 13.11 16.80 5.88
N VAL A 78 12.08 15.98 5.81
CA VAL A 78 10.85 16.15 6.59
C VAL A 78 10.77 15.00 7.59
N ASN A 79 10.76 15.32 8.88
CA ASN A 79 10.32 14.37 9.91
C ASN A 79 8.80 14.39 9.89
N LEU A 80 8.24 13.53 9.06
CA LEU A 80 6.81 13.42 8.77
C LEU A 80 6.13 12.62 9.88
N GLN A 81 5.02 13.15 10.38
CA GLN A 81 4.11 12.45 11.28
C GLN A 81 2.74 12.30 10.59
N PRO A 82 2.50 11.23 9.80
CA PRO A 82 1.27 11.09 9.01
C PRO A 82 -0.01 11.12 9.86
N ASN A 83 0.06 10.66 11.11
CA ASN A 83 -1.07 10.70 12.03
C ASN A 83 -1.37 12.11 12.59
N ASN A 84 -0.43 13.06 12.46
CA ASN A 84 -0.59 14.43 12.90
C ASN A 84 0.36 15.35 12.11
N MET A 85 -0.09 15.77 10.93
CA MET A 85 0.73 16.52 9.97
C MET A 85 1.30 17.82 10.54
N GLU A 86 0.57 18.49 11.43
CA GLU A 86 0.98 19.74 12.11
C GLU A 86 2.18 19.56 13.05
N LYS A 87 2.49 18.33 13.48
CA LYS A 87 3.68 18.01 14.27
C LYS A 87 4.91 17.72 13.42
N SER A 88 4.77 17.68 12.09
CA SER A 88 5.90 17.41 11.21
C SER A 88 6.88 18.58 11.22
N THR A 89 8.17 18.27 11.11
CA THR A 89 9.23 19.30 11.07
C THR A 89 10.00 19.20 9.77
N ILE A 90 10.45 20.36 9.28
CA ILE A 90 11.20 20.47 8.02
C ILE A 90 12.61 20.93 8.34
N PHE A 91 13.58 20.30 7.68
CA PHE A 91 14.98 20.68 7.68
C PHE A 91 15.39 21.02 6.24
N ILE A 92 16.08 22.14 6.05
CA ILE A 92 16.68 22.54 4.77
C ILE A 92 18.18 22.73 5.00
N HIS A 93 19.01 21.96 4.29
CA HIS A 93 20.45 21.87 4.57
C HIS A 93 20.72 21.60 6.07
N GLU A 94 19.99 20.63 6.65
CA GLU A 94 20.02 20.27 8.08
C GLU A 94 19.57 21.35 9.08
N ASN A 95 19.16 22.54 8.61
CA ASN A 95 18.64 23.58 9.48
C ASN A 95 17.13 23.44 9.68
N LEU A 96 16.70 23.36 10.94
CA LEU A 96 15.28 23.31 11.31
C LEU A 96 14.56 24.59 10.88
N GLN A 97 13.47 24.44 10.15
CA GLN A 97 12.62 25.55 9.72
C GLN A 97 11.67 25.94 10.85
N LYS A 98 11.68 27.22 11.25
CA LYS A 98 10.82 27.73 12.34
C LYS A 98 9.33 27.72 12.00
N ASN A 99 9.01 27.98 10.74
CA ASN A 99 7.64 27.97 10.21
C ASN A 99 7.59 26.95 9.07
N PRO A 100 7.28 25.68 9.35
CA PRO A 100 7.22 24.64 8.32
C PRO A 100 6.19 25.00 7.24
N ASP A 101 6.62 25.02 5.98
CA ASP A 101 5.69 25.17 4.86
C ASP A 101 4.85 23.90 4.72
N LYS A 102 3.53 24.04 4.93
CA LYS A 102 2.57 22.94 4.84
C LYS A 102 2.64 22.21 3.51
N THR A 103 2.92 22.92 2.41
CA THR A 103 2.99 22.32 1.07
C THR A 103 4.16 21.34 0.95
N ILE A 104 5.26 21.57 1.67
CA ILE A 104 6.41 20.66 1.73
C ILE A 104 6.05 19.40 2.55
N VAL A 105 5.28 19.56 3.63
CA VAL A 105 4.82 18.41 4.44
C VAL A 105 3.85 17.54 3.65
N GLU A 106 2.86 18.15 2.97
CA GLU A 106 1.93 17.45 2.09
C GLU A 106 2.66 16.72 0.95
N LYS A 107 3.69 17.34 0.37
CA LYS A 107 4.56 16.71 -0.62
C LYS A 107 5.32 15.52 -0.03
N ALA A 108 5.83 15.61 1.19
CA ALA A 108 6.52 14.50 1.86
C ALA A 108 5.57 13.32 2.11
N GLU A 109 4.33 13.58 2.51
CA GLU A 109 3.28 12.55 2.65
C GLU A 109 2.96 11.88 1.32
N ALA A 110 2.74 12.66 0.25
CA ALA A 110 2.48 12.11 -1.07
C ALA A 110 3.65 11.25 -1.58
N ILE A 111 4.90 11.70 -1.36
CA ILE A 111 6.11 10.94 -1.67
C ILE A 111 6.14 9.63 -0.88
N PHE A 112 5.95 9.67 0.44
CA PHE A 112 5.98 8.49 1.29
C PHE A 112 4.88 7.48 0.90
N ASN A 113 3.64 7.95 0.70
CA ASN A 113 2.51 7.10 0.31
C ASN A 113 2.77 6.39 -1.01
N ASN A 114 3.25 7.11 -2.03
CA ASN A 114 3.57 6.53 -3.32
C ASN A 114 4.76 5.55 -3.24
N ASP A 115 5.89 6.00 -2.69
CA ASP A 115 7.15 5.26 -2.76
C ASP A 115 7.16 4.04 -1.83
N SER A 116 6.52 4.14 -0.66
CA SER A 116 6.38 3.00 0.25
C SER A 116 5.45 1.92 -0.31
N PHE A 117 4.49 2.27 -1.19
CA PHE A 117 3.59 1.30 -1.79
C PHE A 117 4.37 0.26 -2.60
N TRP A 118 5.34 0.68 -3.40
CA TRP A 118 6.21 -0.22 -4.17
C TRP A 118 6.89 -1.25 -3.26
N LEU A 119 7.34 -0.82 -2.08
CA LEU A 119 8.05 -1.68 -1.14
C LEU A 119 7.14 -2.60 -0.32
N VAL A 120 6.06 -2.07 0.28
CA VAL A 120 5.32 -2.77 1.34
C VAL A 120 3.90 -3.16 0.98
N ALA A 121 3.38 -2.84 -0.21
CA ALA A 121 2.01 -3.18 -0.60
C ALA A 121 1.62 -4.65 -0.33
N PRO A 122 2.47 -5.65 -0.61
CA PRO A 122 2.20 -7.06 -0.28
C PRO A 122 1.88 -7.34 1.19
N HIS A 123 2.43 -6.56 2.12
CA HIS A 123 2.15 -6.69 3.55
C HIS A 123 0.90 -5.94 4.01
N LYS A 124 0.29 -5.11 3.15
CA LYS A 124 -0.89 -4.29 3.46
C LYS A 124 -2.20 -4.98 3.09
N LEU A 125 -2.16 -6.29 2.82
CA LEU A 125 -3.29 -7.04 2.29
C LEU A 125 -4.52 -6.99 3.20
N TYR A 126 -4.37 -6.80 4.51
CA TYR A 126 -5.49 -6.72 5.47
C TYR A 126 -5.66 -5.34 6.10
N ASP A 127 -5.05 -4.31 5.53
CA ASP A 127 -5.25 -2.94 5.99
C ASP A 127 -6.73 -2.53 5.83
N ASP A 128 -7.17 -1.59 6.67
CA ASP A 128 -8.53 -1.07 6.63
C ASP A 128 -8.85 -0.47 5.25
N GLY A 129 -10.02 -0.85 4.72
CA GLY A 129 -10.47 -0.41 3.40
C GLY A 129 -9.88 -1.19 2.23
N VAL A 130 -9.11 -2.26 2.46
CA VAL A 130 -8.65 -3.17 1.40
C VAL A 130 -9.71 -4.23 1.11
N ILE A 131 -10.13 -4.31 -0.16
CA ILE A 131 -10.98 -5.37 -0.69
C ILE A 131 -10.10 -6.32 -1.51
N ARG A 132 -10.24 -7.62 -1.26
CA ARG A 132 -9.51 -8.69 -1.96
C ARG A 132 -10.48 -9.58 -2.71
N THR A 133 -10.24 -9.87 -3.98
CA THR A 133 -11.01 -10.82 -4.81
C THR A 133 -10.06 -11.68 -5.65
N ILE A 134 -10.57 -12.75 -6.24
CA ILE A 134 -9.81 -13.56 -7.21
C ILE A 134 -10.13 -13.06 -8.62
N GLN A 135 -9.10 -12.97 -9.46
CA GLN A 135 -9.22 -12.87 -10.91
C GLN A 135 -8.47 -14.03 -11.56
N LYS A 136 -8.89 -14.43 -12.77
CA LYS A 136 -8.18 -15.42 -13.56
C LYS A 136 -7.31 -14.71 -14.59
N ILE A 137 -6.00 -14.98 -14.57
CA ILE A 137 -5.06 -14.55 -15.60
C ILE A 137 -4.45 -15.83 -16.17
N GLU A 138 -4.63 -16.08 -17.47
CA GLU A 138 -4.12 -17.30 -18.14
C GLU A 138 -4.53 -18.59 -17.41
N ASN A 139 -5.79 -18.65 -16.95
CA ASN A 139 -6.37 -19.72 -16.13
C ASN A 139 -5.76 -19.93 -14.73
N LYS A 140 -4.81 -19.10 -14.30
CA LYS A 140 -4.25 -19.09 -12.95
C LYS A 140 -4.96 -18.07 -12.07
N ASP A 141 -5.06 -18.37 -10.78
CA ASP A 141 -5.58 -17.43 -9.79
C ASP A 141 -4.59 -16.29 -9.57
N ALA A 142 -5.09 -15.07 -9.73
CA ALA A 142 -4.42 -13.83 -9.40
C ALA A 142 -5.20 -13.13 -8.27
N LEU A 143 -4.48 -12.49 -7.36
CA LEU A 143 -5.08 -11.78 -6.24
C LEU A 143 -5.38 -10.34 -6.67
N HIS A 144 -6.65 -10.01 -6.85
CA HIS A 144 -7.07 -8.64 -7.11
C HIS A 144 -7.32 -7.89 -5.81
N VAL A 145 -6.66 -6.73 -5.67
CA VAL A 145 -6.67 -5.92 -4.46
C VAL A 145 -7.12 -4.50 -4.81
N LYS A 146 -8.17 -4.03 -4.15
CA LYS A 146 -8.70 -2.67 -4.30
C LYS A 146 -8.60 -1.90 -2.99
N TYR A 147 -7.99 -0.72 -3.05
CA TYR A 147 -7.85 0.17 -1.90
C TYR A 147 -8.98 1.20 -1.93
N THR A 148 -9.93 1.10 -1.01
CA THR A 148 -11.11 2.01 -0.96
C THR A 148 -10.89 3.25 -0.12
N THR A 149 -9.87 3.24 0.74
CA THR A 149 -9.47 4.35 1.61
C THR A 149 -7.96 4.35 1.80
N GLY A 150 -7.42 5.46 2.31
CA GLY A 150 -5.99 5.60 2.60
C GLY A 150 -5.13 5.91 1.36
N GLY A 151 -3.85 6.19 1.61
CA GLY A 151 -2.91 6.64 0.59
C GLY A 151 -3.30 7.99 -0.04
N SER A 152 -2.61 8.34 -1.12
CA SER A 152 -2.89 9.58 -1.88
C SER A 152 -3.81 9.35 -3.08
N THR A 153 -4.10 8.10 -3.44
CA THR A 153 -4.96 7.70 -4.57
C THR A 153 -5.99 6.61 -4.19
N PRO A 154 -6.99 6.92 -3.33
CA PRO A 154 -8.08 5.99 -3.05
C PRO A 154 -8.83 5.61 -4.33
N GLY A 155 -9.20 4.33 -4.46
CA GLY A 155 -9.91 3.79 -5.62
C GLY A 155 -9.04 2.93 -6.54
N ASP A 156 -7.72 3.03 -6.40
CA ASP A 156 -6.76 2.23 -7.16
C ASP A 156 -6.94 0.73 -6.89
N SER A 157 -6.70 -0.06 -7.93
CA SER A 157 -6.71 -1.51 -7.81
C SER A 157 -5.57 -2.16 -8.57
N TYR A 158 -5.15 -3.31 -8.08
CA TYR A 158 -3.94 -3.99 -8.46
C TYR A 158 -4.24 -5.49 -8.56
N THR A 159 -3.98 -6.11 -9.70
CA THR A 159 -4.12 -7.57 -9.85
C THR A 159 -2.74 -8.19 -9.78
N TRP A 160 -2.45 -8.89 -8.68
CA TRP A 160 -1.14 -9.47 -8.38
C TRP A 160 -1.03 -10.88 -8.94
N ILE A 161 0.04 -11.09 -9.70
CA ILE A 161 0.46 -12.36 -10.28
C ILE A 161 1.55 -12.92 -9.37
N LEU A 162 1.32 -14.14 -8.89
CA LEU A 162 2.14 -14.80 -7.88
C LEU A 162 2.98 -15.90 -8.53
N ASP A 163 4.15 -16.19 -7.94
CA ASP A 163 4.93 -17.37 -8.28
C ASP A 163 4.35 -18.65 -7.64
N GLU A 164 5.00 -19.79 -7.86
CA GLU A 164 4.59 -21.10 -7.34
C GLU A 164 4.63 -21.18 -5.80
N ASN A 165 5.41 -20.31 -5.15
CA ASN A 165 5.54 -20.19 -3.70
C ASN A 165 4.63 -19.11 -3.11
N TYR A 166 3.75 -18.51 -3.92
CA TYR A 166 2.87 -17.40 -3.56
C TYR A 166 3.59 -16.07 -3.24
N VAL A 167 4.86 -15.92 -3.64
CA VAL A 167 5.56 -14.63 -3.58
C VAL A 167 5.08 -13.77 -4.76
N PRO A 168 4.71 -12.49 -4.55
CA PRO A 168 4.29 -11.62 -5.64
C PRO A 168 5.42 -11.39 -6.65
N LYS A 169 5.14 -11.65 -7.92
CA LYS A 169 6.07 -11.49 -9.04
C LYS A 169 5.79 -10.21 -9.82
N SER A 170 4.53 -10.01 -10.20
CA SER A 170 4.11 -8.82 -10.93
C SER A 170 2.69 -8.41 -10.59
N PHE A 171 2.28 -7.25 -11.06
CA PHE A 171 0.95 -6.74 -10.89
C PHE A 171 0.53 -5.84 -12.03
N LYS A 172 -0.76 -5.91 -12.36
CA LYS A 172 -1.43 -5.00 -13.29
C LYS A 172 -2.12 -3.90 -12.51
N MET A 173 -1.80 -2.65 -12.83
CA MET A 173 -2.32 -1.46 -12.17
C MET A 173 -3.52 -0.88 -12.90
N TYR A 174 -4.54 -0.53 -12.14
CA TYR A 174 -5.67 0.28 -12.59
C TYR A 174 -5.76 1.51 -11.69
N VAL A 175 -5.31 2.65 -12.22
CA VAL A 175 -5.22 3.92 -11.50
C VAL A 175 -6.02 4.97 -12.28
N PRO A 176 -7.32 5.16 -11.95
CA PRO A 176 -8.22 6.01 -12.72
C PRO A 176 -7.77 7.47 -12.78
N SER A 177 -7.20 8.00 -11.69
CA SER A 177 -6.72 9.39 -11.61
C SER A 177 -5.63 9.71 -12.63
N MET A 178 -4.90 8.70 -13.10
CA MET A 178 -3.82 8.83 -14.08
C MET A 178 -4.17 8.22 -15.44
N ASN A 179 -5.43 7.82 -15.68
CA ASN A 179 -5.87 7.10 -16.87
C ASN A 179 -5.02 5.84 -17.16
N MET A 180 -4.47 5.21 -16.13
CA MET A 180 -3.67 3.99 -16.28
C MET A 180 -4.59 2.77 -16.19
N VAL A 181 -4.60 1.98 -17.25
CA VAL A 181 -5.37 0.74 -17.35
C VAL A 181 -4.41 -0.37 -17.74
N ASP A 182 -4.33 -1.41 -16.90
CA ASP A 182 -3.56 -2.63 -17.16
C ASP A 182 -2.04 -2.40 -17.33
N LEU A 183 -1.49 -1.34 -16.71
CA LEU A 183 -0.05 -1.12 -16.72
C LEU A 183 0.64 -2.15 -15.82
N GLU A 184 1.52 -2.97 -16.40
CA GLU A 184 2.26 -3.99 -15.65
C GLU A 184 3.51 -3.43 -14.98
N ALA A 185 3.70 -3.87 -13.74
CA ALA A 185 4.88 -3.66 -12.94
C ALA A 185 5.32 -4.95 -12.24
N THR A 186 6.62 -5.09 -11.96
CA THR A 186 7.15 -6.27 -11.27
C THR A 186 7.68 -5.96 -9.87
N TRP A 187 7.77 -7.00 -9.03
CA TRP A 187 8.55 -7.03 -7.80
C TRP A 187 9.73 -7.98 -8.02
N GLU A 188 10.94 -7.45 -8.00
CA GLU A 188 12.17 -8.18 -8.28
C GLU A 188 13.11 -8.17 -7.08
N ASP A 189 14.04 -9.12 -7.10
CA ASP A 189 15.19 -9.18 -6.19
C ASP A 189 14.79 -9.11 -4.71
N TRP A 190 13.78 -9.89 -4.36
CA TRP A 190 13.31 -10.04 -2.98
C TRP A 190 14.46 -10.43 -2.05
N ILE A 191 14.61 -9.67 -0.95
CA ILE A 191 15.59 -9.94 0.09
C ILE A 191 14.92 -10.30 1.40
N THR A 192 15.58 -11.12 2.19
CA THR A 192 15.23 -11.35 3.59
C THR A 192 15.91 -10.29 4.46
N THR A 193 15.12 -9.47 5.15
CA THR A 193 15.61 -8.49 6.12
C THR A 193 16.16 -9.17 7.38
N GLU A 194 16.88 -8.44 8.22
CA GLU A 194 17.36 -8.94 9.53
C GLU A 194 16.23 -9.47 10.43
N SER A 195 15.03 -8.90 10.30
CA SER A 195 13.84 -9.35 11.04
C SER A 195 13.25 -10.67 10.50
N GLY A 196 13.64 -11.08 9.29
CA GLY A 196 13.11 -12.21 8.55
C GLY A 196 12.01 -11.87 7.54
N ALA A 197 11.54 -10.63 7.47
CA ALA A 197 10.55 -10.20 6.47
C ALA A 197 11.16 -10.16 5.08
N LEU A 198 10.39 -10.57 4.07
CA LEU A 198 10.78 -10.42 2.66
C LEU A 198 10.34 -9.06 2.15
N LEU A 199 11.25 -8.31 1.51
CA LEU A 199 10.96 -7.04 0.84
C LEU A 199 11.57 -7.03 -0.57
N PRO A 200 10.89 -6.48 -1.58
CA PRO A 200 11.42 -6.33 -2.93
C PRO A 200 12.50 -5.23 -2.97
N LYS A 201 13.47 -5.36 -3.88
CA LYS A 201 14.48 -4.30 -4.08
C LYS A 201 14.26 -3.52 -5.36
N ASN A 202 13.87 -4.20 -6.43
CA ASN A 202 13.83 -3.64 -7.77
C ASN A 202 12.46 -3.86 -8.39
N HIS A 203 12.14 -3.04 -9.37
CA HIS A 203 10.84 -3.07 -10.05
C HIS A 203 11.01 -2.68 -11.49
N ILE A 204 10.36 -3.41 -12.39
CA ILE A 204 10.31 -3.09 -13.81
C ILE A 204 8.90 -2.58 -14.13
N VAL A 205 8.79 -1.43 -14.79
CA VAL A 205 7.52 -0.87 -15.29
C VAL A 205 7.66 -0.63 -16.79
N ALA A 206 6.75 -1.21 -17.58
CA ALA A 206 6.80 -1.13 -19.04
C ALA A 206 8.20 -1.43 -19.63
N GLY A 207 8.89 -2.44 -19.08
CA GLY A 207 10.21 -2.87 -19.53
C GLY A 207 11.39 -2.02 -19.03
N LYS A 208 11.19 -1.06 -18.11
CA LYS A 208 12.27 -0.25 -17.52
C LYS A 208 12.34 -0.40 -16.01
N THR A 209 13.54 -0.60 -15.48
CA THR A 209 13.77 -0.60 -14.02
C THR A 209 13.54 0.79 -13.44
N ILE A 210 12.79 0.88 -12.34
CA ILE A 210 12.40 2.15 -11.72
C ILE A 210 12.87 2.32 -10.27
N LEU A 211 13.49 1.31 -9.68
CA LEU A 211 13.94 1.25 -8.30
C LEU A 211 15.35 0.68 -8.24
#